data_AF-A0A6L9SSD1-F1
#
_entry.id   AF-A0A6L9SSD1-F1
#
_cell.length_a   1.000
_cell.length_b   1.000
_cell.length_c   1.000
_cell.angle_alpha   90.00
_cell.angle_beta   90.00
_cell.angle_gamma   90.00
#
_symmetry.space_group_name_H-M   'P 1'
#
loop_
_entity.id
_entity.type
_entity.pdbx_description
1 polymer ?
#
loop_
_entity_poly.entity_id
_entity_poly.type
_entity_poly.pdbx_seq_one_letter_code
_entity_poly.pdbx_strand_id
1 'polypeptide(L)' 'MADLLLTPRDVRNQGFTTRRCFCRHDWYDADEVDAFMERVETTLAVLAMEINELRKETEDGASH' A
#
# COMPACT_ATOMS: atom_id res chain seq x y z
N MET A 1 -17.70 0.39 1.61
CA MET A 1 -16.73 -0.42 0.83
C MET A 1 -15.34 0.21 0.76
N ALA A 2 -15.18 1.54 0.92
CA ALA A 2 -13.86 2.20 0.93
C ALA A 2 -12.93 1.78 2.08
N ASP A 3 -13.48 1.20 3.16
CA ASP A 3 -12.74 0.75 4.34
C ASP A 3 -11.92 -0.55 4.13
N LEU A 4 -12.12 -1.25 2.99
CA LEU A 4 -11.38 -2.47 2.63
C LEU A 4 -10.20 -2.20 1.68
N LEU A 5 -10.08 -0.99 1.12
CA LEU A 5 -9.04 -0.65 0.14
C LEU A 5 -7.86 -0.02 0.84
N LEU A 6 -6.74 -0.73 0.84
CA LEU A 6 -5.47 -0.26 1.38
C LEU A 6 -4.95 0.90 0.52
N THR A 7 -4.82 2.10 1.11
CA THR A 7 -4.22 3.23 0.40
C THR A 7 -2.70 3.25 0.60
N PRO A 8 -1.92 3.90 -0.30
CA PRO A 8 -0.49 4.09 -0.10
C PRO A 8 -0.17 4.72 1.26
N ARG A 9 -1.04 5.63 1.72
CA ARG A 9 -0.90 6.33 2.99
C ARG A 9 -1.11 5.42 4.19
N ASP A 10 -1.99 4.42 4.07
CA ASP A 10 -2.20 3.43 5.13
C ASP A 10 -0.97 2.51 5.28
N VAL A 11 -0.35 2.12 4.16
CA VAL A 11 0.90 1.36 4.17
C VAL A 11 2.04 2.15 4.81
N ARG A 12 2.19 3.42 4.44
CA ARG A 12 3.25 4.29 4.98
C ARG A 12 3.12 4.56 6.48
N ASN A 13 1.89 4.62 6.99
CA ASN A 13 1.61 4.87 8.40
C ASN A 13 1.61 3.59 9.26
N GLN A 14 1.76 2.41 8.64
CA GLN A 14 1.75 1.15 9.35
C GLN A 14 3.02 0.97 10.18
N GLY A 15 2.89 0.98 11.50
CA GLY A 15 4.00 0.71 12.42
C GLY A 15 4.13 -0.78 12.74
N PHE A 16 5.35 -1.31 12.65
CA PHE A 16 5.66 -2.68 13.08
C PHE A 16 6.23 -2.68 14.50
N THR A 17 5.84 -3.67 15.30
CA THR A 17 6.33 -3.79 16.68
C THR A 17 7.77 -4.31 16.68
N THR A 18 8.74 -3.42 16.81
CA THR A 18 10.18 -3.74 16.97
C THR A 18 10.47 -4.00 18.45
N ARG A 19 9.86 -5.02 19.06
CA ARG A 19 10.36 -5.46 20.39
C ARG A 19 11.76 -6.01 20.18
N ARG A 20 12.72 -5.52 20.97
CA ARG A 20 14.12 -5.98 21.02
C ARG A 20 14.10 -7.46 21.41
N CYS A 21 13.94 -8.31 20.41
CA CYS A 21 13.61 -9.71 20.61
C CYS A 21 14.91 -10.46 20.82
N PHE A 22 15.13 -10.92 22.06
CA PHE A 22 16.20 -11.85 22.41
C PHE A 22 15.97 -13.27 21.84
N CYS A 23 14.99 -13.42 20.94
CA CYS A 23 14.61 -14.69 20.31
C CYS A 23 15.44 -14.91 19.03
N ARG A 24 16.38 -15.83 19.15
CA ARG A 24 17.40 -16.18 18.16
C ARG A 24 16.82 -17.12 17.10
N HIS A 25 15.97 -16.66 16.16
CA HIS A 25 16.05 -17.18 14.78
C HIS A 25 15.22 -16.50 13.68
N ASP A 26 14.01 -15.96 13.89
CA ASP A 26 13.19 -15.52 12.75
C ASP A 26 12.53 -14.17 13.01
N TRP A 27 13.24 -13.10 12.66
CA TRP A 27 12.70 -11.75 12.60
C TRP A 27 13.05 -11.15 11.23
N TYR A 28 12.12 -10.37 10.68
CA TYR A 28 12.36 -9.65 9.45
C TYR A 28 13.29 -8.47 9.71
N ASP A 29 14.31 -8.31 8.88
CA ASP A 29 15.18 -7.14 8.92
C ASP A 29 14.37 -5.87 8.67
N ALA A 30 14.56 -4.85 9.51
CA ALA A 30 13.73 -3.65 9.46
C ALA A 30 13.95 -2.87 8.16
N ASP A 31 15.19 -2.77 7.69
CA ASP A 31 15.52 -2.11 6.42
C ASP A 31 14.96 -2.90 5.22
N GLU A 32 14.99 -4.24 5.27
CA GLU A 32 14.36 -5.07 4.24
C GLU A 32 12.84 -4.87 4.18
N VAL A 33 12.18 -4.80 5.34
CA VAL A 33 10.74 -4.55 5.45
C VAL A 33 10.39 -3.16 4.91
N ASP A 34 11.16 -2.14 5.28
CA ASP A 34 10.95 -0.76 4.81
C ASP A 34 11.11 -0.66 3.29
N ALA A 35 12.16 -1.29 2.72
CA ALA A 35 12.38 -1.31 1.28
C ALA A 35 11.27 -2.08 0.52
N PHE A 36 10.69 -3.11 1.12
CA PHE A 36 9.52 -3.79 0.55
C PHE A 36 8.28 -2.90 0.60
N MET A 37 8.06 -2.17 1.70
CA MET A 37 6.90 -1.27 1.86
C MET A 37 6.94 -0.09 0.90
N GLU A 38 8.11 0.45 0.60
CA GLU A 38 8.27 1.48 -0.44
C GLU A 38 7.80 0.99 -1.82
N ARG A 39 8.12 -0.27 -2.16
CA ARG A 39 7.65 -0.89 -3.41
C ARG A 39 6.13 -1.10 -3.41
N VAL A 40 5.57 -1.54 -2.28
CA VAL A 40 4.11 -1.70 -2.13
C VAL A 40 3.40 -0.35 -2.25
N GLU A 41 3.91 0.68 -1.58
CA GLU A 41 3.38 2.05 -1.64
C GLU A 41 3.36 2.57 -3.08
N THR A 42 4.49 2.44 -3.80
CA THR A 42 4.61 2.83 -5.21
C THR A 42 3.61 2.07 -6.09
N THR A 43 3.46 0.77 -5.88
CA THR A 43 2.55 -0.08 -6.67
C THR A 43 1.10 0.32 -6.43
N LEU A 44 0.70 0.55 -5.17
CA LEU A 44 -0.64 1.01 -4.83
C LEU A 44 -0.93 2.40 -5.39
N ALA A 45 0.06 3.29 -5.46
CA ALA A 45 -0.11 4.61 -6.07
C ALA A 45 -0.42 4.50 -7.57
N VAL A 46 0.32 3.65 -8.31
CA VAL A 46 0.06 3.39 -9.73
C VAL A 46 -1.32 2.79 -9.93
N LEU A 47 -1.67 1.74 -9.17
CA LEU A 47 -2.99 1.10 -9.26
C LEU A 47 -4.13 2.08 -8.93
N ALA A 48 -3.95 2.96 -7.94
CA ALA A 48 -4.95 3.97 -7.59
C ALA A 48 -5.12 5.03 -8.70
N MET A 49 -4.03 5.42 -9.37
CA MET A 49 -4.11 6.30 -10.53
C MET A 49 -4.89 5.63 -11.66
N GLU A 50 -4.58 4.36 -11.97
CA GLU A 50 -5.21 3.62 -13.05
C GLU A 50 -6.70 3.35 -12.80
N ILE A 51 -7.08 3.02 -11.55
CA ILE A 51 -8.48 2.92 -11.14
C ILE A 51 -9.21 4.26 -11.32
N ASN A 52 -8.57 5.38 -10.98
CA ASN A 52 -9.19 6.70 -11.15
C ASN A 52 -9.36 7.08 -12.62
N GLU A 53 -8.41 6.75 -13.49
CA GLU A 53 -8.52 6.98 -14.93
C GLU A 53 -9.63 6.12 -15.55
N LEU A 54 -9.68 4.81 -15.23
CA LEU A 54 -10.77 3.93 -15.68
C LEU A 54 -12.15 4.42 -15.22
N ARG A 55 -12.24 4.95 -13.99
CA ARG A 55 -13.48 5.53 -13.48
C ARG A 55 -13.92 6.75 -14.27
N LYS A 56 -13.01 7.67 -14.63
CA LYS A 56 -13.34 8.84 -15.45
C LYS A 56 -13.90 8.42 -16.81
N GLU A 57 -13.31 7.43 -17.45
CA GLU A 57 -13.82 6.92 -18.74
C GLU A 57 -15.23 6.34 -18.64
N THR A 58 -15.55 5.67 -17.52
CA THR A 58 -16.92 5.17 -17.28
C THR A 58 -17.93 6.28 -16.96
N GLU A 59 -17.48 7.37 -16.33
CA GLU A 59 -18.32 8.53 -16.00
C GLU A 59 -18.58 9.40 -17.25
N ASP A 60 -17.59 9.55 -18.13
CA ASP A 60 -17.69 10.29 -19.40
C ASP A 60 -18.48 9.53 -20.48
N GLY A 61 -18.37 8.20 -20.52
CA GLY A 61 -19.14 7.34 -21.44
C GLY A 61 -20.63 7.22 -21.11
N ALA A 62 -21.06 7.58 -19.89
CA ALA A 62 -22.47 7.54 -19.48
C ALA A 62 -23.27 8.81 -19.88
N SER A 63 -22.62 9.82 -20.46
CA SER A 63 -23.25 11.06 -20.91
C SER A 63 -23.56 11.09 -22.42
N HIS A 64 -23.42 9.96 -23.13
CA HIS A 64 -23.78 9.80 -24.55
C HIS A 64 -24.88 8.75 -24.71
#